data_AF-A0A2D5D836-F1
#
_entry.id   AF-A0A2D5D836-F1
#
_cell.length_a   1.000
_cell.length_b   1.000
_cell.length_c   1.000
_cell.angle_alpha   90.00
_cell.angle_beta   90.00
_cell.angle_gamma   90.00
#
_symmetry.space_group_name_H-M   'P 1'
#
loop_
_entity.id
_entity.type
_entity.pdbx_description
1 polymer ?
#
loop_
_entity_poly.entity_id
_entity_poly.type
_entity_poly.pdbx_seq_one_letter_code
_entity_poly.pdbx_strand_id
1 'polypeptide(L)'
;MRFVSHLTQRIPQRLLQAGFICALLAGCTTAELAVDLLKKTQKSQERTENAQKLADRTVVAAPRYKIGDPYNVGGVWYYPTRDLSYDESGIGSWYGDEFAGRLTANGEIFNPMNITAAHKTLPMPSVVRVTNLDNGRS
;
A
#
# COMPACT_ATOMS: atom_id res chain seq x y z
N MET A 1 56.23 29.22 65.94
CA MET A 1 54.79 29.45 65.70
C MET A 1 54.51 29.33 64.20
N ARG A 2 53.85 28.25 63.76
CA ARG A 2 52.89 28.22 62.64
C ARG A 2 52.41 26.78 62.43
N PHE A 3 51.21 26.53 62.94
CA PHE A 3 50.37 25.37 62.68
C PHE A 3 49.82 25.46 61.25
N VAL A 4 49.90 24.38 60.48
CA VAL A 4 49.03 24.16 59.30
C VAL A 4 48.47 22.75 59.41
N SER A 5 47.19 22.68 59.79
CA SER A 5 46.38 21.47 59.92
C SER A 5 45.78 21.08 58.58
N HIS A 6 46.19 19.94 58.03
CA HIS A 6 45.45 19.27 56.96
C HIS A 6 44.21 18.58 57.54
N LEU A 7 43.03 19.14 57.28
CA LEU A 7 41.76 18.44 57.44
C LEU A 7 41.45 17.72 56.13
N THR A 8 41.64 16.40 56.08
CA THR A 8 41.15 15.54 54.99
C THR A 8 39.93 14.77 55.51
N GLN A 9 38.74 15.23 55.12
CA GLN A 9 37.47 14.54 55.36
C GLN A 9 37.46 13.19 54.61
N ARG A 10 37.48 12.08 55.36
CA ARG A 10 37.24 10.73 54.82
C ARG A 10 35.73 10.55 54.61
N ILE A 11 35.29 10.62 53.36
CA ILE A 11 33.94 10.23 52.94
C ILE A 11 33.78 8.71 53.12
N PRO A 12 32.73 8.21 53.79
CA PRO A 12 32.57 6.79 54.05
C PRO A 12 32.21 6.03 52.75
N GLN A 13 32.98 4.99 52.43
CA GLN A 13 32.85 4.17 51.22
C GLN A 13 31.44 3.58 50.98
N ARG A 14 30.60 3.48 52.03
CA ARG A 14 29.21 3.00 51.93
C ARG A 14 28.25 3.97 51.25
N LEU A 15 28.53 5.28 51.28
CA LEU A 15 27.74 6.26 50.52
C LEU A 15 28.00 6.17 49.01
N LEU A 16 29.21 5.77 48.61
CA LEU A 16 29.59 5.61 47.20
C LEU A 16 28.89 4.41 46.54
N GLN A 17 28.72 3.31 47.29
CA GLN A 17 28.05 2.10 46.80
C GLN A 17 26.53 2.28 46.63
N ALA A 18 25.87 3.00 47.55
CA ALA A 18 24.43 3.28 47.44
C ALA A 18 24.08 4.19 46.26
N GLY A 19 24.94 5.17 45.94
CA GLY A 19 24.76 6.04 44.77
C GLY A 19 24.82 5.29 43.43
N PHE A 20 25.68 4.28 43.33
CA PHE A 20 25.84 3.48 42.11
C PHE A 20 24.62 2.59 41.81
N ILE A 21 23.97 2.04 42.84
CA ILE A 21 22.77 1.18 42.69
C ILE A 21 21.54 2.00 42.26
N CYS A 22 21.32 3.19 42.84
CA CYS A 22 20.23 4.07 42.41
C CYS A 22 20.40 4.61 40.98
N ALA A 23 21.64 4.83 40.55
CA ALA A 23 21.92 5.29 39.18
C ALA A 23 21.58 4.21 38.12
N LEU A 24 21.74 2.93 38.45
CA LEU A 24 21.42 1.83 37.53
C LEU A 24 19.91 1.62 37.35
N LEU A 25 19.11 1.79 38.40
CA LEU A 25 17.66 1.58 38.34
C LEU A 25 16.91 2.72 37.60
N ALA A 26 17.40 3.96 37.68
CA ALA A 26 16.82 5.10 36.95
C ALA A 26 17.08 5.05 35.42
N GLY A 27 18.05 4.24 34.98
CA GLY A 27 18.41 4.11 33.55
C GLY A 27 17.45 3.24 32.73
N CYS A 28 16.66 2.37 33.36
CA CYS A 28 15.79 1.43 32.63
C CYS A 28 14.56 2.11 32.00
N THR A 29 13.93 3.06 32.69
CA THR A 29 12.70 3.73 32.21
C THR A 29 12.96 4.69 31.03
N THR A 30 14.16 5.27 30.94
CA THR A 30 14.56 6.16 29.84
C THR A 30 14.90 5.40 28.56
N ALA A 31 15.37 4.16 28.66
CA ALA A 31 15.72 3.34 27.50
C ALA A 31 14.46 2.91 26.71
N GLU A 32 13.38 2.52 27.39
CA GLU A 32 12.12 2.11 26.73
C GLU A 32 11.49 3.25 25.93
N LEU A 33 11.42 4.46 26.51
CA LEU A 33 10.88 5.65 25.84
C LEU A 33 11.71 6.04 24.61
N ALA A 34 13.04 5.90 24.68
CA ALA A 34 13.92 6.16 23.54
C ALA A 34 13.67 5.19 22.39
N VAL A 35 13.45 3.90 22.68
CA VAL A 35 13.14 2.88 21.67
C VAL A 35 11.80 3.18 20.98
N ASP A 36 10.77 3.57 21.71
CA ASP A 36 9.46 3.90 21.13
C ASP A 36 9.50 5.17 20.27
N LEU A 37 10.24 6.20 20.69
CA LEU A 37 10.44 7.42 19.89
C LEU A 37 11.22 7.14 18.60
N LEU A 38 12.24 6.29 18.66
CA LEU A 38 12.97 5.84 17.49
C LEU A 38 12.05 5.06 16.54
N LYS A 39 11.25 4.13 17.07
CA LYS A 39 10.32 3.33 16.26
C LYS A 39 9.23 4.19 15.62
N LYS A 40 8.73 5.21 16.34
CA LYS A 40 7.75 6.18 15.81
C LYS A 40 8.35 7.04 14.69
N THR A 41 9.61 7.46 14.85
CA THR A 41 10.35 8.22 13.83
C THR A 41 10.59 7.38 12.59
N GLN A 42 11.08 6.14 12.73
CA GLN A 42 11.29 5.23 11.60
C GLN A 42 9.99 4.95 10.84
N LYS A 43 8.90 4.65 11.55
CA LYS A 43 7.58 4.43 10.93
C LYS A 43 7.06 5.68 10.21
N SER A 44 7.41 6.87 10.69
CA SER A 44 7.06 8.13 10.01
C SER A 44 7.87 8.33 8.74
N GLN A 45 9.19 8.07 8.75
CA GLN A 45 10.04 8.15 7.57
C GLN A 45 9.64 7.15 6.48
N GLU A 46 9.35 5.90 6.86
CA GLU A 46 8.86 4.88 5.92
C GLU A 46 7.53 5.28 5.26
N ARG A 47 6.63 5.94 5.99
CA ARG A 47 5.38 6.44 5.40
C ARG A 47 5.63 7.52 4.36
N THR A 48 6.56 8.45 4.61
CA THR A 48 6.89 9.52 3.67
C THR A 48 7.58 8.97 2.44
N GLU A 49 8.53 8.05 2.61
CA GLU A 49 9.25 7.42 1.49
C GLU A 49 8.30 6.58 0.62
N ASN A 50 7.41 5.78 1.24
CA ASN A 50 6.42 5.02 0.49
C ASN A 50 5.39 5.90 -0.23
N ALA A 51 5.01 7.04 0.35
CA ALA A 51 4.13 8.01 -0.31
C ALA A 51 4.82 8.66 -1.52
N GLN A 52 6.09 9.04 -1.38
CA GLN A 52 6.90 9.58 -2.48
C GLN A 52 7.05 8.55 -3.60
N LYS A 53 7.35 7.30 -3.25
CA LYS A 53 7.49 6.19 -4.20
C LYS A 53 6.18 5.86 -4.90
N LEU A 54 5.03 6.06 -4.26
CA LEU A 54 3.73 5.90 -4.90
C LEU A 54 3.45 7.04 -5.88
N ALA A 55 3.83 8.27 -5.55
CA ALA A 55 3.68 9.44 -6.42
C ALA A 55 4.58 9.37 -7.67
N ASP A 56 5.78 8.79 -7.55
CA ASP A 56 6.75 8.66 -8.65
C ASP A 56 6.51 7.41 -9.53
N ARG A 57 5.51 6.57 -9.21
CA ARG A 57 5.14 5.44 -10.07
C ARG A 57 4.46 5.95 -11.33
N THR A 58 5.28 6.12 -12.38
CA THR A 58 4.78 6.29 -13.74
C THR A 58 4.06 5.02 -14.16
N VAL A 59 2.75 5.11 -14.43
CA VAL A 59 1.97 4.01 -15.01
C VAL A 59 2.35 3.91 -16.48
N VAL A 60 3.10 2.86 -16.85
CA VAL A 60 3.49 2.60 -18.23
C VAL A 60 2.49 1.65 -18.86
N ALA A 61 1.83 2.07 -19.94
CA ALA A 61 0.92 1.23 -20.71
C ALA A 61 1.70 0.10 -21.41
N ALA A 62 1.16 -1.11 -21.36
CA ALA A 62 1.69 -2.29 -22.05
C ALA A 62 0.54 -3.09 -22.68
N PRO A 63 -0.17 -2.51 -23.66
CA PRO A 63 -1.33 -3.14 -24.30
C PRO A 63 -0.94 -4.43 -25.01
N ARG A 64 -1.74 -5.48 -24.82
CA ARG A 64 -1.53 -6.79 -25.46
C ARG A 64 -2.84 -7.54 -25.67
N TYR A 65 -2.86 -8.41 -26.68
CA TYR A 65 -3.95 -9.36 -26.84
C TYR A 65 -3.97 -10.35 -25.66
N LYS A 66 -5.14 -10.62 -25.09
CA LYS A 66 -5.32 -11.55 -23.96
C LYS A 66 -6.68 -12.24 -24.03
N ILE A 67 -6.68 -13.57 -23.93
CA ILE A 67 -7.89 -14.35 -23.60
C ILE A 67 -7.99 -14.43 -22.07
N GLY A 68 -6.93 -14.94 -21.42
CA GLY A 68 -6.81 -15.05 -19.97
C GLY A 68 -7.06 -16.47 -19.47
N ASP A 69 -6.53 -16.77 -18.29
CA ASP A 69 -6.72 -18.05 -17.63
C ASP A 69 -8.08 -18.10 -16.92
N PRO A 70 -8.66 -19.30 -16.71
CA PRO A 70 -9.85 -19.45 -15.89
C PRO A 70 -9.67 -18.88 -14.49
N TYR A 71 -10.70 -18.22 -13.97
CA TYR A 71 -10.63 -17.54 -12.68
C TYR A 71 -11.94 -17.65 -11.90
N ASN A 72 -11.86 -17.45 -10.58
CA ASN A 72 -13.01 -17.52 -9.68
C ASN A 72 -13.28 -16.15 -9.05
N VAL A 73 -14.56 -15.76 -9.00
CA VAL A 73 -15.02 -14.59 -8.25
C VAL A 73 -16.21 -14.99 -7.39
N GLY A 74 -16.05 -14.97 -6.07
CA GLY A 74 -17.14 -15.26 -5.14
C GLY A 74 -17.75 -16.66 -5.32
N GLY A 75 -16.95 -17.66 -5.70
CA GLY A 75 -17.43 -19.02 -5.94
C GLY A 75 -17.89 -19.29 -7.37
N VAL A 76 -18.04 -18.26 -8.22
CA VAL A 76 -18.39 -18.42 -9.64
C VAL A 76 -17.13 -18.51 -10.48
N TRP A 77 -17.03 -19.57 -11.29
CA TRP A 77 -15.93 -19.78 -12.24
C TRP A 77 -16.21 -19.14 -13.60
N TYR A 78 -15.20 -18.50 -14.16
CA TYR A 78 -15.19 -17.91 -15.49
C TYR A 78 -14.09 -18.53 -16.33
N TYR A 79 -14.40 -18.80 -17.59
CA TYR A 79 -13.51 -19.43 -18.55
C TYR A 79 -13.41 -18.54 -19.79
N PRO A 80 -12.44 -17.61 -19.82
CA PRO A 80 -12.24 -16.79 -21.00
C PRO A 80 -11.94 -17.65 -22.24
N THR A 81 -12.62 -17.37 -23.33
CA THR A 81 -12.50 -18.12 -24.58
C THR A 81 -12.77 -17.24 -25.78
N ARG A 82 -12.24 -17.62 -26.94
CA ARG A 82 -12.55 -16.96 -28.20
C ARG A 82 -13.79 -17.61 -28.81
N ASP A 83 -14.91 -16.92 -28.74
CA ASP A 83 -16.16 -17.31 -29.40
C ASP A 83 -16.60 -16.18 -30.36
N LEU A 84 -16.65 -16.49 -31.65
CA LEU A 84 -17.06 -15.54 -32.69
C LEU A 84 -18.59 -15.48 -32.88
N SER A 85 -19.31 -16.42 -32.28
CA SER A 85 -20.78 -16.51 -32.28
C SER A 85 -21.41 -16.05 -30.97
N TYR A 86 -20.61 -15.40 -30.10
CA TYR A 86 -21.06 -14.97 -28.79
C TYR A 86 -22.24 -13.99 -28.88
N ASP A 87 -23.34 -14.34 -28.21
CA ASP A 87 -24.55 -13.53 -28.04
C ASP A 87 -25.09 -13.79 -26.63
N GLU A 88 -25.24 -12.74 -25.83
CA GLU A 88 -25.76 -12.81 -24.46
C GLU A 88 -26.57 -11.55 -24.15
N SER A 89 -27.64 -11.70 -23.38
CA SER A 89 -28.42 -10.59 -22.83
C SER A 89 -28.30 -10.56 -21.31
N GLY A 90 -28.13 -9.36 -20.75
CA GLY A 90 -27.96 -9.20 -19.32
C GLY A 90 -27.94 -7.74 -18.90
N ILE A 91 -27.67 -7.51 -17.62
CA ILE A 91 -27.56 -6.16 -17.04
C ILE A 91 -26.20 -5.57 -17.39
N GLY A 92 -26.21 -4.45 -18.10
CA GLY A 92 -25.04 -3.60 -18.27
C GLY A 92 -24.93 -2.56 -17.16
N SER A 93 -23.71 -2.27 -16.74
CA SER A 93 -23.38 -1.14 -15.86
C SER A 93 -22.24 -0.33 -16.47
N TRP A 94 -22.15 0.95 -16.10
CA TRP A 94 -21.05 1.82 -16.49
C TRP A 94 -20.26 2.24 -15.26
N TYR A 95 -18.98 2.56 -15.46
CA TYR A 95 -18.09 3.14 -14.45
C TYR A 95 -17.53 4.45 -14.98
N GLY A 96 -17.28 5.40 -14.08
CA GLY A 96 -16.84 6.76 -14.42
C GLY A 96 -15.36 6.95 -14.16
N ASP A 97 -15.02 8.14 -13.65
CA ASP A 97 -13.64 8.60 -13.48
C ASP A 97 -12.87 7.87 -12.38
N GLU A 98 -13.51 6.99 -11.60
CA GLU A 98 -12.90 6.32 -10.44
C GLU A 98 -11.68 5.48 -10.84
N PHE A 99 -11.64 5.01 -12.09
CA PHE A 99 -10.58 4.20 -12.65
C PHE A 99 -9.68 4.95 -13.64
N ALA A 100 -9.93 6.23 -13.90
CA ALA A 100 -9.19 7.00 -14.90
C ALA A 100 -7.67 6.93 -14.65
N GLY A 101 -6.89 6.66 -15.70
CA GLY A 101 -5.43 6.56 -15.60
C GLY A 101 -4.90 5.22 -15.05
N ARG A 102 -5.76 4.30 -14.61
CA ARG A 102 -5.34 2.97 -14.14
C ARG A 102 -5.18 1.99 -15.30
N LEU A 103 -4.38 0.94 -15.09
CA LEU A 103 -4.25 -0.15 -16.05
C LEU A 103 -5.50 -1.04 -16.05
N THR A 104 -5.97 -1.37 -17.24
CA THR A 104 -6.99 -2.38 -17.51
C THR A 104 -6.38 -3.79 -17.57
N ALA A 105 -7.22 -4.82 -17.69
CA ALA A 105 -6.77 -6.22 -17.65
C ALA A 105 -5.81 -6.63 -18.80
N ASN A 106 -5.86 -5.93 -19.94
CA ASN A 106 -4.95 -6.13 -21.07
C ASN A 106 -3.76 -5.15 -21.07
N GLY A 107 -3.63 -4.29 -20.07
CA GLY A 107 -2.49 -3.36 -19.91
C GLY A 107 -2.66 -2.01 -20.60
N GLU A 108 -3.85 -1.70 -21.14
CA GLU A 108 -4.19 -0.35 -21.60
C GLU A 108 -4.48 0.58 -20.43
N ILE A 109 -4.19 1.88 -20.59
CA ILE A 109 -4.63 2.89 -19.63
C ILE A 109 -6.12 3.19 -19.87
N PHE A 110 -6.93 3.08 -18.82
CA PHE A 110 -8.34 3.41 -18.91
C PHE A 110 -8.55 4.92 -19.06
N ASN A 111 -9.33 5.28 -20.08
CA ASN A 111 -9.81 6.64 -20.33
C ASN A 111 -11.34 6.61 -20.41
N PRO A 112 -12.07 7.28 -19.50
CA PRO A 112 -13.53 7.29 -19.48
C PRO A 112 -14.17 7.98 -20.69
N MET A 113 -13.40 8.79 -21.44
CA MET A 113 -13.87 9.44 -22.67
C MET A 113 -13.82 8.51 -23.90
N ASN A 114 -13.19 7.35 -23.79
CA ASN A 114 -13.08 6.39 -24.89
C ASN A 114 -14.25 5.41 -24.87
N ILE A 115 -14.72 5.01 -26.06
CA ILE A 115 -15.71 3.93 -26.21
C ILE A 115 -15.03 2.60 -25.89
N THR A 116 -15.20 2.14 -24.66
CA THR A 116 -14.63 0.90 -24.14
C THR A 116 -15.66 0.16 -23.29
N ALA A 117 -15.49 -1.16 -23.18
CA ALA A 117 -16.33 -2.01 -22.35
C ALA A 117 -15.48 -3.09 -21.68
N ALA A 118 -15.95 -3.61 -20.54
CA ALA A 118 -15.34 -4.72 -19.85
C ALA A 118 -16.24 -5.97 -19.99
N HIS A 119 -15.63 -7.10 -20.35
CA HIS A 119 -16.32 -8.38 -20.45
C HIS A 119 -15.55 -9.46 -19.68
N LYS A 120 -16.27 -10.43 -19.11
CA LYS A 120 -15.71 -11.45 -18.20
C LYS A 120 -14.91 -12.53 -18.94
N THR A 121 -15.33 -12.89 -20.15
CA THR A 121 -14.82 -14.08 -20.86
C THR A 121 -14.40 -13.85 -22.30
N LEU A 122 -14.65 -12.67 -22.87
CA LEU A 122 -14.25 -12.39 -24.25
C LEU A 122 -12.77 -12.01 -24.30
N PRO A 123 -12.05 -12.31 -25.39
CA PRO A 123 -10.69 -11.85 -25.57
C PRO A 123 -10.60 -10.33 -25.61
N MET A 124 -9.47 -9.77 -25.19
CA MET A 124 -9.19 -8.35 -25.27
C MET A 124 -8.05 -8.09 -26.25
N PRO A 125 -8.14 -7.10 -27.15
CA PRO A 125 -9.37 -6.36 -27.48
C PRO A 125 -10.38 -7.23 -28.25
N SER A 126 -11.66 -6.91 -28.12
CA SER A 126 -12.75 -7.41 -28.97
C SER A 126 -13.67 -6.25 -29.33
N VAL A 127 -14.31 -6.34 -30.50
CA VAL A 127 -15.35 -5.42 -30.93
C VAL A 127 -16.70 -6.13 -30.77
N VAL A 128 -17.62 -5.48 -30.06
CA VAL A 128 -18.96 -6.01 -29.78
C VAL A 128 -20.00 -4.95 -30.14
N ARG A 129 -21.20 -5.40 -30.51
CA ARG A 129 -22.38 -4.54 -30.57
C ARG A 129 -23.13 -4.69 -29.26
N VAL A 130 -23.42 -3.58 -28.59
CA VAL A 130 -24.27 -3.56 -27.41
C VAL A 130 -25.58 -2.91 -27.81
N THR A 131 -26.70 -3.57 -27.54
CA THR A 131 -28.03 -3.02 -27.82
C THR A 131 -28.72 -2.76 -26.49
N ASN A 132 -29.17 -1.52 -26.26
CA ASN A 132 -30.06 -1.23 -25.14
C ASN A 132 -31.47 -1.74 -25.50
N LEU A 133 -31.93 -2.78 -24.78
CA LEU A 133 -33.20 -3.44 -25.05
C LEU A 133 -34.43 -2.55 -24.74
N ASP A 134 -34.29 -1.52 -23.92
CA ASP A 134 -35.39 -0.61 -23.56
C ASP A 134 -35.73 0.36 -24.71
N ASN A 135 -34.74 0.73 -25.54
CA ASN A 135 -34.90 1.74 -26.58
C ASN A 135 -34.33 1.37 -27.97
N GLY A 136 -33.77 0.17 -28.11
CA GLY A 136 -33.26 -0.37 -29.37
C GLY A 136 -31.98 0.31 -29.91
N ARG A 137 -31.34 1.19 -29.14
CA ARG A 137 -30.11 1.87 -29.59
C ARG A 137 -28.88 0.97 -29.46
N SER A 138 -27.96 1.07 -30.42
CA SER A 138 -26.67 0.38 -30.44
C SER A 138 -25.54 1.27 -30.93
#